data_AF-A0A520MP54-F1
#
_entry.id   AF-A0A520MP54-F1
#
_cell.length_a   1.000
_cell.length_b   1.000
_cell.length_c   1.000
_cell.angle_alpha   90.00
_cell.angle_beta   90.00
_cell.angle_gamma   90.00
#
_symmetry.space_group_name_H-M   'P 1'
#
loop_
_entity.id
_entity.type
_entity.pdbx_description
1 polymer ?
#
loop_
_entity_poly.entity_id
_entity_poly.type
_entity_poly.pdbx_seq_one_letter_code
_entity_poly.pdbx_strand_id
1 'polypeptide(L)'
;MELKVDVAQGSLVNVAMNKNTLFPPLLQQLTKVGEESGSLEIMINKAAETYEDSVNDAVDALTALLEPVIMSFLAVVIGGLMIAMYLPIFTLGSVI
;
A
#
# COMPACT_ATOMS: atom_id res chain seq x y z
N MET A 1 -10.82 -18.32 -16.58
CA MET A 1 -11.69 -19.51 -16.56
C MET A 1 -10.91 -20.81 -16.39
N GLU A 2 -9.63 -20.88 -16.77
CA GLU A 2 -8.80 -22.09 -16.66
C GLU A 2 -8.66 -22.63 -15.22
N LEU A 3 -8.51 -21.77 -14.21
CA LEU A 3 -8.32 -22.21 -12.82
C LEU A 3 -9.49 -23.05 -12.29
N LYS A 4 -10.74 -22.65 -12.60
CA LYS A 4 -11.93 -23.41 -12.21
C LYS A 4 -11.99 -24.77 -12.92
N VAL A 5 -11.56 -24.82 -14.19
CA VAL A 5 -11.54 -26.04 -14.99
C VAL A 5 -10.49 -27.01 -14.46
N ASP A 6 -9.29 -26.53 -14.15
CA ASP A 6 -8.21 -27.34 -13.58
C ASP A 6 -8.61 -27.98 -12.25
N VAL A 7 -9.19 -27.20 -11.34
CA VAL A 7 -9.66 -27.71 -10.05
C VAL A 7 -10.81 -28.71 -10.24
N ALA A 8 -11.75 -28.45 -11.15
CA ALA A 8 -12.84 -29.38 -11.46
C ALA A 8 -12.35 -30.71 -12.08
N GLN A 9 -11.18 -30.70 -12.72
CA GLN A 9 -10.52 -31.90 -13.25
C GLN A 9 -9.67 -32.65 -12.21
N GLY A 10 -9.64 -32.18 -10.95
CA GLY A 10 -8.92 -32.82 -9.85
C GLY A 10 -7.49 -32.31 -9.65
N SER A 11 -7.08 -31.21 -10.30
CA SER A 11 -5.83 -30.54 -9.93
C SER A 11 -5.95 -29.94 -8.54
N LEU A 12 -4.85 -29.98 -7.79
CA LEU A 12 -4.71 -29.22 -6.55
C LEU A 12 -4.90 -27.72 -6.84
N VAL A 13 -5.57 -27.03 -5.91
CA VAL A 13 -5.87 -25.61 -5.96
C VAL A 13 -4.58 -24.79 -6.00
N ASN A 14 -3.57 -25.17 -5.21
CA ASN A 14 -2.26 -24.50 -5.22
C ASN A 14 -1.55 -24.58 -6.59
N VAL A 15 -1.65 -25.72 -7.28
CA VAL A 15 -1.05 -25.95 -8.61
C VAL A 15 -1.82 -25.17 -9.66
N ALA A 16 -3.15 -25.14 -9.58
CA ALA A 16 -3.98 -24.35 -10.48
C ALA A 16 -3.73 -22.83 -10.30
N MET A 17 -3.50 -22.37 -9.06
CA MET A 17 -3.11 -20.97 -8.77
C MET A 17 -1.72 -20.62 -9.32
N ASN A 18 -0.75 -21.53 -9.25
CA ASN A 18 0.60 -21.31 -9.77
C ASN A 18 0.68 -21.02 -11.28
N LYS A 19 -0.34 -21.43 -12.05
CA LYS A 19 -0.40 -21.15 -13.48
C LYS A 19 -0.72 -19.68 -13.81
N ASN A 20 -1.08 -18.88 -12.80
CA ASN A 20 -1.46 -17.48 -12.99
C ASN A 20 -0.63 -16.55 -12.09
N THR A 21 -0.05 -15.50 -12.67
CA THR A 21 0.77 -14.52 -11.95
C THR A 21 -0.03 -13.57 -11.06
N LEU A 22 -1.37 -13.67 -11.09
CA LEU A 22 -2.27 -12.85 -10.28
C LEU A 22 -2.26 -13.27 -8.80
N PHE A 23 -1.89 -14.51 -8.49
CA PHE A 23 -1.88 -15.02 -7.12
C PHE A 23 -0.51 -14.78 -6.49
N PRO A 24 -0.39 -13.99 -5.42
CA PRO A 24 0.91 -13.74 -4.83
C PRO A 24 1.43 -14.95 -4.03
N PRO A 25 2.74 -15.02 -3.74
CA PRO A 25 3.36 -16.21 -3.15
C PRO A 25 2.77 -16.65 -1.81
N LEU A 26 2.41 -15.70 -0.94
CA LEU A 26 1.81 -15.99 0.36
C LEU A 26 0.47 -16.74 0.24
N LEU A 27 -0.40 -16.29 -0.68
CA LEU A 27 -1.67 -16.96 -0.95
C LEU A 27 -1.45 -18.39 -1.44
N GLN A 28 -0.49 -18.61 -2.34
CA GLN A 28 -0.15 -19.94 -2.86
C GLN A 28 0.38 -20.87 -1.75
N GLN A 29 1.23 -20.34 -0.86
CA GLN A 29 1.79 -21.08 0.27
C GLN A 29 0.73 -21.49 1.29
N LEU A 30 -0.15 -20.56 1.68
CA LEU A 30 -1.23 -20.85 2.62
C LEU A 30 -2.25 -21.82 2.02
N THR A 31 -2.56 -21.68 0.72
CA THR A 31 -3.40 -22.64 -0.02
C THR A 31 -2.78 -24.03 -0.01
N LYS A 32 -1.47 -24.16 -0.26
CA LYS A 32 -0.75 -25.44 -0.20
C LYS A 32 -0.84 -26.07 1.18
N VAL A 33 -0.53 -25.31 2.23
CA VAL A 33 -0.58 -25.80 3.62
C VAL A 33 -2.00 -26.24 3.97
N GLY A 34 -3.00 -25.46 3.56
CA GLY A 34 -4.42 -25.76 3.81
C GLY A 34 -4.95 -26.97 3.06
N GLU A 35 -4.47 -27.24 1.84
CA GLU A 35 -4.78 -28.49 1.13
C GLU A 35 -4.13 -29.71 1.79
N GLU A 36 -2.86 -29.60 2.22
CA GLU A 36 -2.13 -30.69 2.87
C GLU A 36 -2.67 -31.03 4.28
N SER A 37 -3.16 -30.03 5.02
CA SER A 37 -3.70 -30.19 6.37
C SER A 37 -5.22 -30.42 6.41
N GLY A 38 -5.90 -30.29 5.28
CA GLY A 38 -7.37 -30.29 5.21
C GLY A 38 -8.03 -29.04 5.83
N SER A 39 -7.27 -27.98 6.08
CA SER A 39 -7.76 -26.72 6.66
C SER A 39 -7.75 -25.55 5.66
N LEU A 40 -8.09 -25.83 4.40
CA LEU A 40 -8.03 -24.88 3.29
C LEU A 40 -8.80 -23.58 3.54
N GLU A 41 -10.02 -23.69 4.06
CA GLU A 41 -10.87 -22.53 4.39
C GLU A 41 -10.17 -21.59 5.37
N ILE A 42 -9.60 -22.13 6.44
CA ILE A 42 -8.90 -21.36 7.47
C ILE A 42 -7.67 -20.67 6.88
N MET A 43 -6.89 -21.38 6.07
CA MET A 43 -5.65 -20.83 5.50
C MET A 43 -5.90 -19.76 4.43
N ILE A 44 -6.93 -19.91 3.59
CA ILE A 44 -7.30 -18.87 2.61
C ILE A 44 -7.86 -17.64 3.32
N ASN A 45 -8.67 -17.81 4.37
CA ASN A 45 -9.13 -16.69 5.20
C ASN A 45 -7.95 -15.95 5.85
N LYS A 46 -6.96 -16.69 6.38
CA LYS A 46 -5.73 -16.09 6.92
C LYS A 46 -4.96 -15.28 5.87
N ALA A 47 -4.91 -15.77 4.62
CA ALA A 47 -4.30 -15.05 3.52
C ALA A 47 -5.05 -13.74 3.24
N ALA A 48 -6.38 -13.80 3.19
CA ALA A 48 -7.22 -12.62 2.96
C ALA A 48 -7.04 -11.55 4.04
N GLU A 49 -7.08 -11.94 5.32
CA GLU A 49 -6.80 -11.04 6.46
C GLU A 49 -5.44 -10.35 6.29
N THR A 50 -4.39 -11.11 5.95
CA THR A 50 -3.03 -10.56 5.81
C THR A 50 -2.94 -9.54 4.66
N TYR A 51 -3.67 -9.76 3.56
CA TYR A 51 -3.72 -8.78 2.47
C TYR A 51 -4.54 -7.56 2.83
N GLU A 52 -5.66 -7.72 3.55
CA GLU A 52 -6.45 -6.60 4.05
C GLU A 52 -5.60 -5.71 4.98
N ASP A 53 -4.89 -6.33 5.93
CA ASP A 53 -3.95 -5.64 6.81
C ASP A 53 -2.86 -4.89 6.01
N SER A 54 -2.25 -5.54 5.02
CA SER A 54 -1.22 -4.91 4.16
C SER A 54 -1.76 -3.71 3.38
N VAL A 55 -3.03 -3.74 2.95
CA VAL A 55 -3.68 -2.62 2.26
C VAL A 55 -3.98 -1.50 3.24
N ASN A 56 -4.48 -1.81 4.43
CA ASN A 56 -4.73 -0.83 5.48
C ASN A 56 -3.43 -0.13 5.89
N ASP A 57 -2.35 -0.87 6.12
CA ASP A 57 -1.02 -0.33 6.43
C ASP A 57 -0.52 0.63 5.33
N ALA A 58 -0.75 0.29 4.05
CA ALA A 58 -0.36 1.14 2.93
C ALA A 58 -1.18 2.44 2.89
N VAL A 59 -2.48 2.37 3.19
CA VAL A 59 -3.36 3.54 3.27
C VAL A 59 -2.98 4.45 4.43
N ASP A 60 -2.68 3.88 5.59
CA ASP A 60 -2.24 4.62 6.77
C ASP A 60 -0.89 5.28 6.54
N ALA A 61 0.07 4.57 5.93
CA ALA A 61 1.36 5.14 5.55
C ALA A 61 1.21 6.30 4.56
N LEU A 62 0.34 6.15 3.55
CA LEU A 62 0.05 7.24 2.60
C LEU A 62 -0.54 8.45 3.31
N THR A 63 -1.46 8.23 4.24
CA THR A 63 -2.11 9.29 5.03
C THR A 63 -1.10 10.00 5.94
N ALA A 64 -0.23 9.24 6.61
CA ALA A 64 0.82 9.77 7.47
C ALA A 64 1.84 10.62 6.69
N LEU A 65 2.10 10.32 5.41
CA LEU A 65 2.96 11.12 4.55
C LEU A 65 2.32 12.42 4.06
N LEU A 66 0.97 12.51 4.02
CA LEU A 66 0.29 13.74 3.61
C LEU A 66 0.55 14.90 4.59
N GLU A 67 0.59 14.62 5.89
CA GLU A 67 0.83 15.64 6.93
C GLU A 67 2.17 16.40 6.74
N PRO A 68 3.35 15.74 6.67
CA PRO A 68 4.62 16.43 6.47
C PRO A 68 4.70 17.13 5.11
N VAL A 69 4.06 16.59 4.06
CA VAL A 69 3.99 17.24 2.75
C VAL A 69 3.23 18.57 2.84
N ILE A 70 2.05 18.57 3.46
CA ILE A 70 1.25 19.79 3.66
C ILE A 70 2.02 20.80 4.52
N MET A 71 2.64 20.36 5.61
CA MET A 71 3.44 21.21 6.49
C MET A 71 4.64 21.85 5.77
N SER A 72 5.37 21.07 4.96
CA SER A 72 6.50 21.58 4.17
C SER A 72 6.06 22.62 3.14
N PHE A 73 4.92 22.39 2.48
CA PHE A 73 4.34 23.33 1.52
C PHE A 73 3.95 24.65 2.20
N LEU A 74 3.25 24.57 3.34
CA LEU A 74 2.88 25.76 4.12
C LEU A 74 4.11 26.54 4.60
N ALA A 75 5.16 25.86 5.04
CA ALA A 75 6.40 26.51 5.47
C ALA A 75 7.05 27.32 4.33
N VAL A 76 7.08 26.78 3.12
CA VAL A 76 7.61 27.49 1.94
C VAL A 76 6.74 28.70 1.58
N VAL A 77 5.42 28.54 1.56
CA VAL A 77 4.49 29.63 1.23
C VAL A 77 4.59 30.76 2.26
N ILE A 78 4.54 30.43 3.55
CA ILE A 78 4.61 31.42 4.63
C ILE A 78 5.99 32.08 4.66
N GLY A 79 7.07 31.30 4.51
CA GLY A 79 8.43 31.83 4.44
C GLY A 79 8.63 32.79 3.26
N GLY A 80 8.11 32.43 2.08
CA GLY A 80 8.11 33.29 0.90
C GLY A 80 7.35 34.60 1.11
N LEU A 81 6.18 34.54 1.74
CA LEU A 81 5.40 35.72 2.10
C LEU A 81 6.14 36.65 3.07
N MET A 82 6.80 36.09 4.09
CA MET A 82 7.60 36.89 5.02
C MET A 82 8.72 37.63 4.31
N ILE A 83 9.47 36.95 3.44
CA ILE A 83 10.55 37.58 2.66
C ILE A 83 9.97 38.70 1.79
N ALA A 84 8.87 38.45 1.07
CA ALA A 84 8.24 39.44 0.20
C ALA A 84 7.77 40.70 0.96
N MET A 85 7.28 40.52 2.20
CA MET A 85 6.79 41.62 3.03
C MET A 85 7.90 42.42 3.72
N TYR A 86 8.95 41.75 4.22
CA TYR A 86 9.99 42.39 5.04
C TYR A 86 11.21 42.86 4.24
N LEU A 87 11.56 42.21 3.13
CA LEU A 87 12.70 42.61 2.30
C LEU A 87 12.59 44.07 1.80
N PRO A 88 11.43 44.56 1.32
CA PRO A 88 11.29 45.96 0.90
C PRO A 88 11.52 46.96 2.03
N ILE A 89 11.08 46.62 3.25
CA ILE A 89 11.29 47.46 4.44
C ILE A 89 12.79 47.62 4.71
N PHE A 90 13.56 46.53 4.64
CA PHE A 90 15.02 46.57 4.78
C PHE A 90 15.69 47.43 3.70
N THR A 91 15.24 47.30 2.44
CA THR A 91 15.81 48.11 1.35
C THR A 91 15.53 49.61 1.53
N LEU A 92 14.33 49.99 1.97
CA LEU A 92 13.99 51.40 2.24
C LEU A 92 14.78 51.98 3.42
N GLY A 93 15.01 51.19 4.47
CA GLY A 93 15.84 51.60 5.61
C GLY A 93 17.32 51.79 5.29
N SER A 94 17.81 51.24 4.16
CA SER A 94 19.21 51.38 3.72
C SER A 94 19.49 52.60 2.84
N VAL A 95 18.43 53.31 2.41
CA VAL A 95 18.52 54.47 1.49
C VAL A 95 18.55 55.81 2.25
N ILE A 96 18.42 55.79 3.57
CA ILE A 96 18.54 56.94 4.48
C ILE A 96 19.84 56.89 5.29
#